data_AF-A0A6M0BRQ8-F1
#
_entry.id   AF-A0A6M0BRQ8-F1
#
_cell.length_a   1.000
_cell.length_b   1.000
_cell.length_c   1.000
_cell.angle_alpha   90.00
_cell.angle_beta   90.00
_cell.angle_gamma   90.00
#
_symmetry.space_group_name_H-M   'P 1'
#
loop_
_entity.id
_entity.type
_entity.pdbx_description
1 polymer ?
#
loop_
_entity_poly.entity_id
_entity_poly.type
_entity_poly.pdbx_seq_one_letter_code
_entity_poly.pdbx_strand_id
1 'polypeptide(L)'
;MGVKSNLFRLKATVALGVIVNSMVLVLGAIAPSLSQTGIDNNDSGQVSLRMVFRNVRDYTKCLENVLLLYEKYEKPEEFTELSSEDRNKCTLDVAQVYEYSGLPPCEARRLIEEADIFATDRLRPPLFPDRGIRVRIAQNFGYLYRVDRDDRQILNVLPQPPLSCQ
;
A
#
# COMPACT_ATOMS: atom_id res chain seq x y z
N MET A 1 65.60 -7.09 -6.79
CA MET A 1 65.41 -8.53 -7.05
C MET A 1 64.24 -9.00 -6.18
N GLY A 2 63.10 -9.47 -6.65
CA GLY A 2 62.51 -9.66 -7.97
C GLY A 2 61.02 -9.97 -7.70
N VAL A 3 60.14 -9.29 -8.42
CA VAL A 3 58.68 -9.45 -8.35
C VAL A 3 58.32 -10.84 -8.89
N LYS A 4 57.45 -11.59 -8.20
CA LYS A 4 56.77 -12.76 -8.76
C LYS A 4 55.27 -12.51 -8.80
N SER A 5 54.83 -12.02 -9.94
CA SER A 5 53.45 -12.05 -10.41
C SER A 5 53.13 -13.47 -10.84
N ASN A 6 52.05 -14.08 -10.32
CA ASN A 6 51.46 -15.26 -10.91
C ASN A 6 50.00 -14.98 -11.26
N LEU A 7 49.85 -14.70 -12.54
CA LEU A 7 48.63 -14.63 -13.33
C LEU A 7 48.11 -16.06 -13.52
N PHE A 8 46.92 -16.39 -13.01
CA PHE A 8 46.19 -17.56 -13.49
C PHE A 8 44.79 -17.16 -13.93
N ARG A 9 44.63 -17.18 -15.25
CA ARG A 9 43.36 -17.09 -15.97
C ARG A 9 42.56 -18.35 -15.71
N LEU A 10 41.31 -18.23 -15.25
CA LEU A 10 40.31 -19.26 -15.49
C LEU A 10 39.09 -18.68 -16.21
N LYS A 11 38.75 -19.42 -17.26
CA LYS A 11 37.83 -19.14 -18.36
C LYS A 11 36.41 -18.89 -17.86
N ALA A 12 35.79 -17.83 -18.40
CA ALA A 12 34.35 -17.62 -18.32
C ALA A 12 33.63 -18.68 -19.18
N THR A 13 32.76 -19.46 -18.55
CA THR A 13 31.83 -20.36 -19.25
C THR A 13 30.50 -19.65 -19.35
N VAL A 14 30.17 -19.16 -20.55
CA VAL A 14 28.85 -18.63 -20.89
C VAL A 14 27.97 -19.82 -21.22
N ALA A 15 27.05 -20.18 -20.33
CA ALA A 15 26.04 -21.18 -20.61
C ALA A 15 24.85 -20.51 -21.32
N LEU A 16 24.74 -20.75 -22.63
CA LEU A 16 23.52 -20.48 -23.41
C LEU A 16 22.41 -21.40 -22.91
N GLY A 17 21.45 -20.85 -22.19
CA GLY A 17 20.18 -21.51 -21.87
C GLY A 17 19.23 -21.42 -23.06
N VAL A 18 18.92 -22.56 -23.67
CA VAL A 18 17.98 -22.73 -24.78
C VAL A 18 16.56 -22.38 -24.32
N ILE A 19 15.92 -21.43 -25.02
CA ILE A 19 14.48 -21.13 -24.86
C ILE A 19 13.71 -22.17 -25.68
N VAL A 20 13.11 -23.15 -25.01
CA VAL A 20 12.15 -24.08 -25.65
C VAL A 20 10.75 -23.51 -25.51
N ASN A 21 10.25 -23.02 -26.63
CA ASN A 21 8.88 -22.54 -26.82
C ASN A 21 7.91 -23.73 -26.65
N SER A 22 7.10 -23.73 -25.60
CA SER A 22 6.02 -24.72 -25.42
C SER A 22 4.69 -23.99 -25.39
N MET A 23 4.07 -23.89 -26.57
CA MET A 23 2.65 -23.67 -26.75
C MET A 23 1.88 -24.81 -26.08
N VAL A 24 1.06 -24.52 -25.08
CA VAL A 24 0.01 -25.43 -24.61
C VAL A 24 -1.33 -24.73 -24.80
N LEU A 25 -2.07 -25.21 -25.79
CA LEU A 25 -3.50 -24.95 -25.98
C LEU A 25 -4.27 -25.77 -24.94
N VAL A 26 -4.96 -25.10 -24.02
CA VAL A 26 -6.05 -25.73 -23.26
C VAL A 26 -7.34 -24.99 -23.59
N LEU A 27 -8.19 -25.66 -24.38
CA LEU A 27 -9.62 -25.35 -24.48
C LEU A 27 -10.32 -25.79 -23.19
N GLY A 28 -11.17 -24.91 -22.65
CA GLY A 28 -12.46 -25.30 -22.06
C GLY A 28 -12.52 -25.50 -20.55
N ALA A 29 -12.85 -24.44 -19.81
CA ALA A 29 -13.92 -24.41 -18.81
C ALA A 29 -14.18 -22.96 -18.37
N ILE A 30 -15.38 -22.47 -18.63
CA ILE A 30 -15.84 -21.13 -18.25
C ILE A 30 -16.13 -21.17 -16.74
N ALA A 31 -15.30 -20.49 -15.94
CA ALA A 31 -15.67 -20.08 -14.59
C ALA A 31 -15.90 -18.57 -14.61
N PRO A 32 -17.11 -18.06 -14.33
CA PRO A 32 -17.29 -16.64 -14.09
C PRO A 32 -16.86 -16.36 -12.66
N SER A 33 -15.62 -15.90 -12.46
CA SER A 33 -15.18 -15.47 -11.14
C SER A 33 -14.45 -14.13 -11.19
N LEU A 34 -15.15 -13.16 -10.60
CA LEU A 34 -14.69 -11.85 -10.13
C LEU A 34 -14.16 -10.93 -11.24
N SER A 35 -15.06 -10.05 -11.70
CA SER A 35 -14.66 -8.74 -12.22
C SER A 35 -13.69 -8.08 -11.25
N GLN A 36 -12.40 -8.21 -11.53
CA GLN A 36 -11.39 -7.23 -11.13
C GLN A 36 -11.80 -5.94 -11.83
N THR A 37 -12.55 -5.11 -11.13
CA THR A 37 -12.80 -3.75 -11.57
C THR A 37 -11.52 -2.97 -11.36
N GLY A 38 -10.93 -2.59 -12.49
CA GLY A 38 -10.09 -1.41 -12.66
C GLY A 38 -8.81 -1.38 -11.84
N ILE A 39 -7.70 -1.78 -12.49
CA ILE A 39 -6.57 -0.85 -12.49
C ILE A 39 -7.08 0.35 -13.28
N ASP A 40 -7.64 1.33 -12.57
CA ASP A 40 -7.89 2.64 -13.15
C ASP A 40 -6.49 3.18 -13.45
N ASN A 41 -6.13 3.23 -14.73
CA ASN A 41 -4.92 3.92 -15.20
C ASN A 41 -5.14 5.41 -14.93
N ASN A 42 -4.93 5.82 -13.68
CA ASN A 42 -4.87 7.23 -13.33
C ASN A 42 -3.54 7.73 -13.88
N ASP A 43 -3.59 8.36 -15.04
CA ASP A 43 -2.45 8.94 -15.80
C ASP A 43 -1.82 10.15 -15.06
N SER A 44 -2.05 10.27 -13.75
CA SER A 44 -1.57 11.33 -12.86
C SER A 44 -0.19 11.04 -12.26
N GLY A 45 0.41 9.87 -12.54
CA GLY A 45 1.65 9.45 -11.89
C GLY A 45 1.52 9.19 -10.38
N GLN A 46 0.31 9.28 -9.83
CA GLN A 46 0.04 9.03 -8.41
C GLN A 46 -0.23 7.55 -8.16
N VAL A 47 0.42 7.00 -7.13
CA VAL A 47 0.23 5.61 -6.72
C VAL A 47 -1.11 5.44 -6.00
N SER A 48 -1.78 4.31 -6.17
CA SER A 48 -3.13 4.09 -5.61
C SER A 48 -3.20 2.79 -4.81
N LEU A 49 -4.17 2.70 -3.90
CA LEU A 49 -4.45 1.46 -3.16
C LEU A 49 -5.19 0.46 -4.04
N ARG A 50 -4.92 -0.83 -3.82
CA ARG A 50 -5.72 -1.92 -4.42
C ARG A 50 -6.95 -2.18 -3.57
N MET A 51 -8.08 -1.59 -3.97
CA MET A 51 -9.33 -1.61 -3.21
C MET A 51 -10.08 -2.96 -3.28
N VAL A 52 -9.59 -3.97 -2.56
CA VAL A 52 -10.14 -5.34 -2.56
C VAL A 52 -10.75 -5.77 -1.22
N PHE A 53 -11.45 -4.85 -0.53
CA PHE A 53 -12.01 -5.08 0.80
C PHE A 53 -13.22 -6.04 0.75
N ARG A 54 -13.14 -7.17 1.47
CA ARG A 54 -14.28 -8.12 1.58
C ARG A 54 -15.04 -7.95 2.88
N ASN A 55 -14.42 -7.33 3.88
CA ASN A 55 -14.95 -7.15 5.22
C ASN A 55 -14.19 -6.02 5.93
N VAL A 56 -14.66 -5.64 7.12
CA VAL A 56 -14.05 -4.57 7.94
C VAL A 56 -12.58 -4.85 8.25
N ARG A 57 -12.19 -6.11 8.49
CA ARG A 57 -10.79 -6.47 8.80
C ARG A 57 -9.85 -6.18 7.65
N ASP A 58 -10.23 -6.50 6.41
CA ASP A 58 -9.41 -6.21 5.22
C ASP A 58 -9.18 -4.70 5.07
N TYR A 59 -10.25 -3.92 5.29
CA TYR A 59 -10.19 -2.46 5.22
C TYR A 59 -9.33 -1.87 6.34
N THR A 60 -9.57 -2.26 7.59
CA THR A 60 -8.76 -1.88 8.76
C THR A 60 -7.29 -2.19 8.52
N LYS A 61 -6.93 -3.40 8.08
CA LYS A 61 -5.53 -3.78 7.84
C LYS A 61 -4.89 -3.00 6.69
N CYS A 62 -5.67 -2.58 5.68
CA CYS A 62 -5.15 -1.69 4.65
C CYS A 62 -4.76 -0.33 5.24
N LEU A 63 -5.61 0.26 6.07
CA LEU A 63 -5.36 1.55 6.71
C LEU A 63 -4.24 1.49 7.75
N GLU A 64 -4.10 0.37 8.47
CA GLU A 64 -2.96 0.12 9.36
C GLU A 64 -1.63 0.19 8.59
N ASN A 65 -1.58 -0.40 7.39
CA ASN A 65 -0.38 -0.34 6.56
C ASN A 65 -0.09 1.07 6.03
N VAL A 66 -1.14 1.85 5.70
CA VAL A 66 -0.98 3.28 5.35
C VAL A 66 -0.41 4.05 6.54
N LEU A 67 -0.93 3.84 7.74
CA LEU A 67 -0.41 4.45 8.97
C LEU A 67 1.04 4.04 9.25
N LEU A 68 1.40 2.77 9.05
CA LEU A 68 2.79 2.30 9.23
C LEU A 68 3.74 2.97 8.24
N LEU A 69 3.36 3.08 6.96
CA LEU A 69 4.17 3.80 5.96
C LEU A 69 4.32 5.29 6.31
N TYR A 70 3.29 5.90 6.88
CA TYR A 70 3.36 7.27 7.39
C TYR A 70 4.25 7.39 8.63
N GLU A 71 4.19 6.44 9.56
CA GLU A 71 5.08 6.42 10.73
C GLU A 71 6.55 6.32 10.32
N LYS A 72 6.85 5.59 9.24
CA LYS A 72 8.19 5.59 8.63
C LYS A 72 8.61 6.97 8.14
N TYR A 73 7.69 7.74 7.57
CA TYR A 73 7.97 9.10 7.10
C TYR A 73 8.26 10.05 8.26
N GLU A 74 7.46 10.00 9.32
CA GLU A 74 7.62 10.86 10.49
C GLU A 74 8.82 10.50 11.35
N LYS A 75 9.12 9.21 11.48
CA LYS A 75 10.13 8.68 12.41
C LYS A 75 10.94 7.55 11.78
N PRO A 76 11.76 7.85 10.76
CA PRO A 76 12.48 6.81 10.01
C PRO A 76 13.45 6.00 10.88
N GLU A 77 14.01 6.59 11.93
CA GLU A 77 14.93 5.93 12.87
C GLU A 77 14.26 4.96 13.86
N GLU A 78 12.96 5.14 14.14
CA GLU A 78 12.18 4.26 15.03
C GLU A 78 11.44 3.16 14.26
N PHE A 79 11.45 3.22 12.93
CA PHE A 79 10.66 2.32 12.10
C PHE A 79 11.23 0.91 12.08
N THR A 80 10.42 -0.06 12.51
CA THR A 80 10.70 -1.49 12.31
C THR A 80 10.09 -1.91 10.98
N GLU A 81 10.91 -2.46 10.08
CA GLU A 81 10.46 -2.87 8.74
C GLU A 81 9.20 -3.74 8.80
N LEU A 82 8.24 -3.42 7.95
CA LEU A 82 7.10 -4.29 7.67
C LEU A 82 7.64 -5.64 7.23
N SER A 83 7.24 -6.72 7.90
CA SER A 83 7.56 -8.06 7.40
C SER A 83 6.98 -8.21 5.98
N SER A 84 7.61 -9.01 5.14
CA SER A 84 7.08 -9.31 3.81
C SER A 84 5.68 -9.94 3.85
N GLU A 85 5.32 -10.57 4.96
CA GLU A 85 3.97 -11.08 5.24
C GLU A 85 2.96 -9.97 5.58
N ASP A 86 3.42 -8.87 6.19
CA ASP A 86 2.59 -7.71 6.53
C ASP A 86 2.25 -6.82 5.33
N ARG A 87 2.93 -6.98 4.19
CA ARG A 87 2.56 -6.33 2.92
C ARG A 87 1.22 -6.88 2.45
N ASN A 88 0.14 -6.32 2.99
CA ASN A 88 -1.22 -6.58 2.56
C ASN A 88 -1.35 -6.22 1.07
N LYS A 89 -2.14 -7.00 0.34
CA LYS A 89 -2.44 -6.81 -1.08
C LYS A 89 -2.89 -5.38 -1.40
N CYS A 90 -3.54 -4.69 -0.46
CA CYS A 90 -4.04 -3.34 -0.63
C CYS A 90 -2.94 -2.29 -0.88
N THR A 91 -1.82 -2.38 -0.17
CA THR A 91 -0.77 -1.35 -0.17
C THR A 91 0.46 -1.75 -0.99
N LEU A 92 0.37 -2.80 -1.82
CA LEU A 92 1.54 -3.35 -2.52
C LEU A 92 2.29 -2.30 -3.35
N ASP A 93 1.55 -1.54 -4.16
CA ASP A 93 2.12 -0.53 -5.07
C ASP A 93 2.59 0.70 -4.28
N VAL A 94 1.79 1.16 -3.31
CA VAL A 94 2.13 2.28 -2.42
C VAL A 94 3.42 1.98 -1.64
N ALA A 95 3.52 0.78 -1.04
CA ALA A 95 4.69 0.37 -0.28
C ALA A 95 5.94 0.25 -1.15
N GLN A 96 5.81 -0.08 -2.43
CA GLN A 96 6.94 -0.13 -3.36
C GLN A 96 7.45 1.29 -3.69
N VAL A 97 6.54 2.25 -3.90
CA VAL A 97 6.92 3.64 -4.19
C VAL A 97 7.54 4.33 -2.98
N TYR A 98 6.97 4.12 -1.80
CA TYR A 98 7.36 4.79 -0.56
C TYR A 98 8.24 3.92 0.34
N GLU A 99 8.84 2.87 -0.21
CA GLU A 99 9.64 1.89 0.54
C GLU A 99 10.74 2.57 1.36
N TYR A 100 11.45 3.53 0.78
CA TYR A 100 12.60 4.17 1.41
C TYR A 100 12.26 5.48 2.11
N SER A 101 11.37 6.28 1.54
CA SER A 101 11.04 7.63 2.05
C SER A 101 9.97 7.65 3.13
N GLY A 102 9.20 6.56 3.27
CA GLY A 102 7.92 6.61 3.95
C GLY A 102 6.88 7.41 3.15
N LEU A 103 5.64 7.39 3.64
CA LEU A 103 4.47 8.01 3.01
C LEU A 103 4.17 9.39 3.61
N PRO A 104 4.27 10.49 2.83
CA PRO A 104 3.97 11.83 3.32
C PRO A 104 2.51 12.00 3.79
N PRO A 105 2.23 12.89 4.75
CA PRO A 105 0.91 13.00 5.39
C PRO A 105 -0.22 13.34 4.41
N CYS A 106 0.02 14.23 3.44
CA CYS A 106 -0.99 14.61 2.45
C CYS A 106 -1.33 13.47 1.49
N GLU A 107 -0.33 12.68 1.11
CA GLU A 107 -0.55 11.50 0.29
C GLU A 107 -1.26 10.40 1.08
N ALA A 108 -0.87 10.17 2.34
CA ALA A 108 -1.58 9.26 3.23
C ALA A 108 -3.06 9.63 3.37
N ARG A 109 -3.34 10.92 3.59
CA ARG A 109 -4.71 11.44 3.65
C ARG A 109 -5.49 11.17 2.37
N ARG A 110 -4.91 11.45 1.19
CA ARG A 110 -5.55 11.16 -0.11
C ARG A 110 -5.91 9.68 -0.24
N LEU A 111 -4.98 8.78 0.07
CA LEU A 111 -5.21 7.34 -0.02
C LEU A 111 -6.31 6.87 0.96
N ILE A 112 -6.37 7.46 2.17
CA ILE A 112 -7.42 7.19 3.15
C ILE A 112 -8.79 7.65 2.63
N GLU A 113 -8.86 8.86 2.07
CA GLU A 113 -10.08 9.43 1.49
C GLU A 113 -10.61 8.54 0.35
N GLU A 114 -9.73 8.12 -0.57
CA GLU A 114 -10.09 7.22 -1.67
C GLU A 114 -10.57 5.85 -1.17
N ALA A 115 -9.91 5.29 -0.15
CA ALA A 115 -10.31 4.02 0.44
C ALA A 115 -11.68 4.11 1.12
N ASP A 116 -11.96 5.22 1.80
CA ASP A 116 -13.26 5.44 2.46
C ASP A 116 -14.39 5.58 1.46
N ILE A 117 -14.19 6.35 0.38
CA ILE A 117 -15.16 6.47 -0.72
C ILE A 117 -15.47 5.07 -1.28
N PHE A 118 -14.44 4.27 -1.55
CA PHE A 118 -14.66 2.91 -2.03
C PHE A 118 -15.43 2.05 -1.02
N ALA A 119 -14.99 2.03 0.24
CA ALA A 119 -15.52 1.17 1.29
C ALA A 119 -16.96 1.52 1.70
N THR A 120 -17.34 2.80 1.62
CA THR A 120 -18.63 3.28 2.14
C THR A 120 -19.66 3.60 1.06
N ASP A 121 -19.24 3.96 -0.15
CA ASP A 121 -20.16 4.30 -1.23
C ASP A 121 -20.31 3.17 -2.27
N ARG A 122 -19.28 2.33 -2.46
CA ARG A 122 -19.30 1.25 -3.47
C ARG A 122 -19.65 -0.14 -2.93
N LEU A 123 -19.35 -0.43 -1.66
CA LEU A 123 -19.64 -1.72 -1.05
C LEU A 123 -21.00 -1.76 -0.35
N ARG A 124 -21.62 -2.95 -0.31
CA ARG A 124 -22.86 -3.19 0.43
C ARG A 124 -22.76 -4.49 1.26
N PRO A 125 -22.94 -4.43 2.59
CA PRO A 125 -23.12 -3.22 3.41
C PRO A 125 -21.86 -2.31 3.38
N PRO A 126 -22.00 -1.01 3.70
CA PRO A 126 -20.84 -0.12 3.81
C PRO A 126 -19.90 -0.61 4.92
N LEU A 127 -18.60 -0.47 4.69
CA LEU A 127 -17.56 -0.86 5.65
C LEU A 127 -16.97 0.39 6.31
N PHE A 128 -16.87 0.36 7.64
CA PHE A 128 -16.14 1.36 8.41
C PHE A 128 -15.03 0.65 9.18
N PRO A 129 -13.82 1.23 9.27
CA PRO A 129 -12.73 0.59 10.00
C PRO A 129 -12.96 0.72 11.51
N ASP A 130 -12.20 -0.05 12.28
CA ASP A 130 -12.32 -0.06 13.73
C ASP A 130 -12.06 1.33 14.34
N ARG A 131 -12.74 1.64 15.45
CA ARG A 131 -12.71 2.99 16.03
C ARG A 131 -11.30 3.47 16.38
N GLY A 132 -10.43 2.59 16.86
CA GLY A 132 -9.04 2.94 17.17
C GLY A 132 -8.26 3.46 15.95
N ILE A 133 -8.52 2.87 14.77
CA ILE A 133 -7.92 3.33 13.51
C ILE A 133 -8.48 4.69 13.10
N ARG A 134 -9.80 4.88 13.22
CA ARG A 134 -10.43 6.18 12.90
C ARG A 134 -9.88 7.31 13.78
N VAL A 135 -9.67 7.05 15.07
CA VAL A 135 -9.03 8.00 16.01
C VAL A 135 -7.62 8.35 15.53
N ARG A 136 -6.78 7.37 15.20
CA ARG A 136 -5.41 7.60 14.70
C ARG A 136 -5.41 8.38 13.39
N ILE A 137 -6.36 8.11 12.50
CA ILE A 137 -6.50 8.83 11.22
C ILE A 137 -6.91 10.29 11.46
N ALA A 138 -7.88 10.53 12.34
CA ALA A 138 -8.28 11.88 12.71
C ALA A 138 -7.11 12.66 13.33
N GLN A 139 -6.33 12.01 14.22
CA GLN A 139 -5.16 12.58 14.88
C GLN A 139 -4.07 13.00 13.89
N ASN A 140 -3.68 12.11 12.99
CA ASN A 140 -2.53 12.32 12.13
C ASN A 140 -2.87 13.14 10.87
N PHE A 141 -4.09 13.02 10.36
CA PHE A 141 -4.45 13.56 9.05
C PHE A 141 -5.61 14.55 9.08
N GLY A 142 -6.28 14.72 10.22
CA GLY A 142 -7.48 15.55 10.33
C GLY A 142 -8.66 15.01 9.51
N TYR A 143 -8.61 13.75 9.09
CA TYR A 143 -9.68 13.13 8.32
C TYR A 143 -10.77 12.57 9.26
N LEU A 144 -12.02 12.94 8.99
CA LEU A 144 -13.19 12.48 9.74
C LEU A 144 -14.08 11.61 8.87
N TYR A 145 -14.29 10.38 9.31
CA TYR A 145 -15.29 9.51 8.69
C TYR A 145 -16.70 10.05 8.94
N ARG A 146 -17.62 9.76 8.02
CA ARG A 146 -19.04 10.17 8.13
C ARG A 146 -19.67 9.72 9.46
N VAL A 147 -19.27 8.57 9.99
CA VAL A 147 -19.79 8.01 11.26
C VAL A 147 -19.31 8.76 12.50
N ASP A 148 -18.26 9.58 12.39
CA ASP A 148 -17.61 10.23 13.53
C ASP A 148 -17.94 11.74 13.61
N ARG A 149 -18.83 12.27 12.76
CA ARG A 149 -19.15 13.71 12.68
C ARG A 149 -19.57 14.35 14.00
N ASP A 150 -20.23 13.57 14.86
CA ASP A 150 -20.71 14.01 16.18
C ASP A 150 -19.93 13.35 17.34
N ASP A 151 -18.88 12.57 17.06
CA ASP A 151 -18.05 11.93 18.09
C ASP A 151 -17.10 12.96 18.72
N ARG A 152 -17.51 13.52 19.85
CA ARG A 152 -16.74 14.51 20.61
C ARG A 152 -15.32 14.06 20.95
N GLN A 153 -15.10 12.77 21.17
CA GLN A 153 -13.75 12.29 21.49
C GLN A 153 -12.84 12.34 20.27
N ILE A 154 -13.36 12.01 19.08
CA ILE A 154 -12.59 12.10 17.83
C ILE A 154 -12.39 13.57 17.42
N LEU A 155 -13.40 14.41 17.58
CA LEU A 155 -13.28 15.85 17.29
C LEU A 155 -12.20 16.53 18.14
N ASN A 156 -12.02 16.10 19.40
CA ASN A 156 -11.03 16.67 20.31
C ASN A 156 -9.58 16.28 20.00
N VAL A 157 -9.35 15.31 19.11
CA VAL A 157 -7.99 14.84 18.77
C VAL A 157 -7.51 15.31 17.39
N LEU A 158 -8.30 16.15 16.71
CA LEU A 158 -7.91 16.72 15.41
C LEU A 158 -6.65 17.58 15.53
N PRO A 159 -5.75 17.55 14.52
CA PRO A 159 -4.50 18.28 14.55
C PRO A 159 -4.73 19.80 14.59
N GLN A 160 -3.86 20.49 15.34
CA GLN A 160 -3.83 21.95 15.47
C GLN A 160 -2.37 22.43 15.24
N PRO A 161 -2.06 23.12 14.13
CA PRO A 161 -2.98 23.54 13.06
C PRO A 161 -3.47 22.37 12.17
N PRO A 162 -4.56 22.55 11.41
CA PRO A 162 -5.03 21.55 10.46
C PRO A 162 -3.96 21.21 9.41
N LEU A 163 -3.92 19.94 8.99
CA LEU A 163 -3.06 19.51 7.88
C LEU A 163 -3.43 20.25 6.59
N SER A 164 -2.46 20.96 6.00
CA SER A 164 -2.60 21.71 4.76
C SER A 164 -1.98 20.94 3.61
N CYS A 165 -2.81 20.48 2.68
CA CYS A 165 -2.40 19.85 1.43
C CYS A 165 -2.75 20.81 0.30
N GLN A 166 -1.74 21.51 -0.23
CA GLN A 166 -1.87 22.46 -1.33
C GLN A 166 -1.64 21.77 -2.67
#